data_AF-A0A844I6K6-F1
#
_entry.id   AF-A0A844I6K6-F1
#
_cell.length_a   1.000
_cell.length_b   1.000
_cell.length_c   1.000
_cell.angle_alpha   90.00
_cell.angle_beta   90.00
_cell.angle_gamma   90.00
#
_symmetry.space_group_name_H-M   'P 1'
#
loop_
_entity.id
_entity.type
_entity.pdbx_description
1 polymer ?
#
loop_
_entity_poly.entity_id
_entity_poly.type
_entity_poly.pdbx_seq_one_letter_code
_entity_poly.pdbx_strand_id
1 'polypeptide(L)'
;MVMSDRAAATYDWFKKREQELHHEASQNAGKLALHDLWRLSYYKQPYLLLQSDEAILERFRDVFMNGLDLNHKGQITPTPMLANDNRLGRLFTEIIEETNWRGILTKDSMSEGLEQLNTYFSDGTPPGVKMFEGRAEVEGDWLVKFSKSKYIEDAFHHGRLRISPASEYAKGSHLRAVKDLETARPYKLRAFAEAMRGETSVKFQGHTLPIEKGTVDLEFMMDDYFLFCTCTDISRRMPTDFEADAALIIKDKMAFIDRLRKAFAQQYPHWQFLEGNVYYYDPFNDIPKDMNQEFWKHISFSYQKEHRCVLRPKRKEEGELQAFFVELGSLEDISEMVLHS
;
A
#
# COMPACT_ATOMS: atom_id res chain seq x y z
N MET A 1 -26.69 3.08 17.58
CA MET A 1 -25.85 1.86 17.74
C MET A 1 -25.46 1.79 19.20
N VAL A 2 -25.75 0.70 19.91
CA VAL A 2 -25.37 0.57 21.33
C VAL A 2 -23.97 -0.05 21.37
N MET A 3 -23.02 0.62 22.03
CA MET A 3 -21.71 0.01 22.29
C MET A 3 -21.89 -1.29 23.06
N SER A 4 -21.07 -2.30 22.77
CA SER A 4 -21.01 -3.46 23.65
C SER A 4 -20.46 -3.03 25.03
N ASP A 5 -20.89 -3.70 26.09
CA ASP A 5 -20.39 -3.45 27.46
C ASP A 5 -18.85 -3.53 27.51
N ARG A 6 -18.28 -4.43 26.71
CA ARG A 6 -16.84 -4.58 26.56
C ARG A 6 -16.18 -3.34 25.94
N ALA A 7 -16.75 -2.81 24.85
CA ALA A 7 -16.22 -1.61 24.20
C ALA A 7 -16.35 -0.37 25.11
N ALA A 8 -17.44 -0.27 25.88
CA ALA A 8 -17.64 0.81 26.84
C ALA A 8 -16.58 0.76 27.97
N ALA A 9 -16.36 -0.42 28.56
CA ALA A 9 -15.33 -0.61 29.58
C ALA A 9 -13.92 -0.29 29.05
N THR A 10 -13.61 -0.69 27.81
CA THR A 10 -12.34 -0.35 27.16
C THR A 10 -12.20 1.16 26.93
N TYR A 11 -13.27 1.84 26.52
CA TYR A 11 -13.25 3.29 26.33
C TYR A 11 -12.92 4.03 27.64
N ASP A 12 -13.56 3.63 28.75
CA ASP A 12 -13.29 4.19 30.07
C ASP A 12 -11.83 3.94 30.49
N TRP A 13 -11.31 2.76 30.18
CA TRP A 13 -9.90 2.44 30.40
C TRP A 13 -8.97 3.33 29.55
N PHE A 14 -9.26 3.53 28.26
CA PHE A 14 -8.51 4.46 27.41
C PHE A 14 -8.53 5.88 27.98
N LYS A 15 -9.66 6.35 28.51
CA LYS A 15 -9.76 7.68 29.15
C LYS A 15 -8.94 7.80 30.42
N LYS A 16 -8.88 6.75 31.23
CA LYS A 16 -7.97 6.70 32.38
C LYS A 16 -6.51 6.74 31.92
N ARG A 17 -6.14 5.93 30.93
CA ARG A 17 -4.75 5.88 30.43
C ARG A 17 -4.33 7.18 29.75
N GLU A 18 -5.24 7.88 29.06
CA GLU A 18 -5.03 9.22 28.53
C GLU A 18 -4.60 10.20 29.64
N GLN A 19 -5.28 10.17 30.80
CA GLN A 19 -4.95 11.02 31.95
C GLN A 19 -3.59 10.66 32.58
N GLU A 20 -3.30 9.36 32.72
CA GLU A 20 -2.03 8.86 33.24
C GLU A 20 -0.85 9.32 32.36
N LEU A 21 -0.97 9.16 31.04
CA LEU A 21 0.06 9.60 30.09
C LEU A 21 0.25 11.13 30.12
N HIS A 22 -0.83 11.90 30.28
CA HIS A 22 -0.73 13.34 30.49
C HIS A 22 0.00 13.70 31.79
N HIS A 23 -0.24 12.95 32.86
CA HIS A 23 0.48 13.12 34.12
C HIS A 23 1.97 12.75 33.97
N GLU A 24 2.29 11.60 33.37
CA GLU A 24 3.66 11.17 33.08
C GLU A 24 4.42 12.22 32.24
N ALA A 25 3.77 12.78 31.21
CA ALA A 25 4.33 13.85 30.40
C ALA A 25 4.63 15.10 31.26
N SER A 26 3.72 15.48 32.16
CA SER A 26 3.91 16.64 33.04
C SER A 26 5.09 16.46 34.01
N GLN A 27 5.31 15.24 34.51
CA GLN A 27 6.44 14.90 35.38
C GLN A 27 7.77 14.88 34.61
N ASN A 28 7.73 14.62 33.30
CA ASN A 28 8.90 14.48 32.44
C ASN A 28 9.14 15.69 31.51
N ALA A 29 8.83 16.91 31.98
CA ALA A 29 9.03 18.16 31.23
C ALA A 29 8.35 18.17 29.84
N GLY A 30 7.18 17.55 29.74
CA GLY A 30 6.40 17.43 28.51
C GLY A 30 6.84 16.30 27.58
N LYS A 31 7.78 15.44 27.99
CA LYS A 31 8.31 14.34 27.17
C LYS A 31 7.63 13.01 27.49
N LEU A 32 7.34 12.25 26.45
CA LEU A 32 6.91 10.85 26.51
C LEU A 32 7.75 10.03 25.54
N ALA A 33 7.83 8.72 25.79
CA ALA A 33 8.35 7.80 24.78
C ALA A 33 7.49 7.88 23.51
N LEU A 34 8.09 7.67 22.35
CA LEU A 34 7.40 7.87 21.07
C LEU A 34 6.14 6.99 20.92
N HIS A 35 6.19 5.74 21.38
CA HIS A 35 5.04 4.85 21.36
C HIS A 35 3.92 5.28 22.31
N ASP A 36 4.25 5.96 23.42
CA ASP A 36 3.27 6.52 24.34
C ASP A 36 2.60 7.77 23.77
N LEU A 37 3.33 8.57 22.98
CA LEU A 37 2.73 9.67 22.21
C LEU A 37 1.69 9.14 21.21
N TRP A 38 1.97 8.03 20.53
CA TRP A 38 1.02 7.40 19.62
C TRP A 38 -0.20 6.85 20.35
N ARG A 39 0.00 6.13 21.47
CA ARG A 39 -1.10 5.67 22.34
C ARG A 39 -1.96 6.82 22.82
N LEU A 40 -1.34 7.90 23.32
CA LEU A 40 -2.05 9.08 23.77
C LEU A 40 -2.89 9.71 22.65
N SER A 41 -2.34 9.80 21.43
CA SER A 41 -3.08 10.28 20.26
C SER A 41 -4.26 9.37 19.91
N TYR A 42 -4.08 8.05 20.01
CA TYR A 42 -5.11 7.06 19.74
C TYR A 42 -6.25 7.11 20.78
N TYR A 43 -5.94 7.14 22.08
CA TYR A 43 -6.94 7.16 23.16
C TYR A 43 -7.83 8.41 23.13
N LYS A 44 -7.32 9.53 22.59
CA LYS A 44 -8.12 10.73 22.35
C LYS A 44 -9.23 10.51 21.35
N GLN A 45 -8.98 9.70 20.32
CA GLN A 45 -9.91 9.39 19.24
C GLN A 45 -9.77 7.92 18.81
N PRO A 46 -10.28 6.95 19.61
CA PRO A 46 -10.06 5.52 19.38
C PRO A 46 -10.98 5.00 18.26
N TYR A 47 -10.67 5.43 17.04
CA TYR A 47 -11.52 5.28 15.86
C TYR A 47 -11.74 3.82 15.41
N LEU A 48 -10.93 2.88 15.92
CA LEU A 48 -11.08 1.45 15.65
C LEU A 48 -11.91 0.72 16.71
N LEU A 49 -12.22 1.36 17.86
CA LEU A 49 -12.85 0.71 19.01
C LEU A 49 -14.19 0.02 18.67
N LEU A 50 -14.95 0.59 17.74
CA LEU A 50 -16.27 0.08 17.34
C LEU A 50 -16.22 -0.85 16.11
N GLN A 51 -15.04 -1.04 15.51
CA GLN A 51 -14.85 -1.95 14.39
C GLN A 51 -14.98 -3.41 14.87
N SER A 52 -15.29 -4.32 13.95
CA SER A 52 -15.40 -5.75 14.27
C SER A 52 -14.02 -6.40 14.33
N ASP A 53 -13.95 -7.53 15.02
CA ASP A 53 -12.69 -8.25 15.24
C ASP A 53 -12.07 -8.70 13.91
N GLU A 54 -12.89 -9.05 12.91
CA GLU A 54 -12.41 -9.42 11.57
C GLU A 54 -11.68 -8.25 10.88
N ALA A 55 -12.24 -7.03 10.97
CA ALA A 55 -11.62 -5.84 10.39
C ALA A 55 -10.31 -5.47 11.11
N ILE A 56 -10.25 -5.69 12.43
CA ILE A 56 -9.03 -5.50 13.22
C ILE A 56 -7.96 -6.53 12.81
N LEU A 57 -8.33 -7.79 12.63
CA LEU A 57 -7.41 -8.84 12.18
C LEU A 57 -6.91 -8.62 10.74
N GLU A 58 -7.79 -8.21 9.83
CA GLU A 58 -7.41 -7.84 8.47
C GLU A 58 -6.39 -6.71 8.46
N ARG A 59 -6.68 -5.63 9.19
CA ARG A 59 -5.77 -4.49 9.36
C ARG A 59 -4.46 -4.88 10.03
N PHE A 60 -4.50 -5.76 11.02
CA PHE A 60 -3.30 -6.29 11.67
C PHE A 60 -2.40 -7.02 10.66
N ARG A 61 -2.98 -7.90 9.82
CA ARG A 61 -2.25 -8.60 8.76
C ARG A 61 -1.61 -7.62 7.78
N ASP A 62 -2.36 -6.62 7.32
CA ASP A 62 -1.84 -5.62 6.39
C ASP A 62 -0.66 -4.84 6.98
N VAL A 63 -0.80 -4.31 8.19
CA VAL A 63 0.28 -3.54 8.86
C VAL A 63 1.47 -4.44 9.17
N PHE A 64 1.24 -5.68 9.61
CA PHE A 64 2.30 -6.63 9.93
C PHE A 64 3.11 -7.05 8.71
N MET A 65 2.46 -7.42 7.60
CA MET A 65 3.14 -7.84 6.37
C MET A 65 3.97 -6.72 5.72
N ASN A 66 3.57 -5.48 5.92
CA ASN A 66 4.34 -4.29 5.55
C ASN A 66 5.56 -4.04 6.44
N GLY A 67 5.55 -4.59 7.66
CA GLY A 67 6.65 -4.49 8.63
C GLY A 67 7.73 -5.56 8.45
N LEU A 68 7.57 -6.47 7.49
CA LEU A 68 8.52 -7.54 7.20
C LEU A 68 9.14 -7.34 5.82
N ASP A 69 10.33 -7.89 5.60
CA ASP A 69 10.99 -8.05 4.30
C ASP A 69 11.90 -9.30 4.27
N LEU A 70 12.47 -9.62 3.11
CA LEU A 70 13.48 -10.67 2.93
C LEU A 70 14.86 -10.05 2.66
N ASN A 71 15.83 -10.33 3.53
CA ASN A 71 17.20 -9.85 3.34
C ASN A 71 17.96 -10.67 2.27
N HIS A 72 19.20 -10.29 1.97
CA HIS A 72 20.06 -10.96 0.99
C HIS A 72 20.38 -12.43 1.31
N LYS A 73 20.14 -12.89 2.54
CA LYS A 73 20.28 -14.30 2.96
C LYS A 73 18.96 -15.06 2.92
N GLY A 74 17.88 -14.42 2.46
CA GLY A 74 16.53 -14.99 2.49
C GLY A 74 15.92 -15.07 3.89
N GLN A 75 16.47 -14.35 4.87
CA GLN A 75 15.89 -14.32 6.21
C GLN A 75 14.80 -13.25 6.28
N ILE A 76 13.71 -13.57 6.99
CA ILE A 76 12.69 -12.58 7.33
C ILE A 76 13.34 -11.55 8.26
N THR A 77 13.32 -10.30 7.85
CA THR A 77 13.82 -9.16 8.62
C THR A 77 12.68 -8.16 8.83
N PRO A 78 12.61 -7.47 9.98
CA PRO A 78 11.72 -6.33 10.08
C PRO A 78 12.19 -5.23 9.11
N THR A 79 11.25 -4.62 8.39
CA THR A 79 11.47 -3.34 7.72
C THR A 79 11.51 -2.25 8.79
N PRO A 80 12.28 -1.16 8.62
CA PRO A 80 12.28 -0.09 9.61
C PRO A 80 10.88 0.54 9.72
N MET A 81 10.11 0.14 10.74
CA MET A 81 8.77 0.70 11.03
C MET A 81 8.83 2.20 11.40
N LEU A 82 10.05 2.66 11.70
CA LEU A 82 10.42 4.04 12.03
C LEU A 82 10.93 4.83 10.80
N ALA A 83 11.00 4.23 9.61
CA ALA A 83 11.21 5.00 8.38
C ALA A 83 9.96 5.82 8.04
N ASN A 84 10.13 6.90 7.25
CA ASN A 84 9.05 7.72 6.67
C ASN A 84 7.98 8.15 7.69
N ASP A 85 8.31 9.14 8.52
CA ASP A 85 7.44 9.74 9.55
C ASP A 85 6.92 8.75 10.61
N ASN A 86 7.56 7.58 10.75
CA ASN A 86 7.19 6.51 11.69
C ASN A 86 5.74 6.03 11.56
N ARG A 87 5.13 6.23 10.39
CA ARG A 87 3.70 6.01 10.17
C ARG A 87 3.29 4.57 10.42
N LEU A 88 4.09 3.61 9.94
CA LEU A 88 3.82 2.19 10.15
C LEU A 88 3.95 1.81 11.63
N GLY A 89 4.93 2.37 12.35
CA GLY A 89 5.07 2.19 13.80
C GLY A 89 3.87 2.72 14.59
N ARG A 90 3.31 3.87 14.19
CA ARG A 90 2.07 4.41 14.77
C ARG A 90 0.90 3.45 14.54
N LEU A 91 0.64 3.06 13.29
CA LEU A 91 -0.46 2.15 12.95
C LEU A 91 -0.32 0.79 13.65
N PHE A 92 0.90 0.27 13.77
CA PHE A 92 1.18 -0.96 14.50
C PHE A 92 0.88 -0.82 15.99
N THR A 93 1.20 0.33 16.59
CA THR A 93 0.88 0.59 18.00
C THR A 93 -0.64 0.64 18.22
N GLU A 94 -1.36 1.36 17.36
CA GLU A 94 -2.83 1.46 17.42
C GLU A 94 -3.51 0.09 17.29
N ILE A 95 -3.06 -0.74 16.34
CA ILE A 95 -3.68 -2.06 16.14
C ILE A 95 -3.32 -3.04 17.26
N ILE A 96 -2.12 -2.94 17.85
CA ILE A 96 -1.74 -3.76 19.01
C ILE A 96 -2.64 -3.43 20.21
N GLU A 97 -2.92 -2.15 20.47
CA GLU A 97 -3.88 -1.76 21.52
C GLU A 97 -5.24 -2.43 21.31
N GLU A 98 -5.77 -2.37 20.09
CA GLU A 98 -7.04 -3.01 19.75
C GLU A 98 -7.00 -4.53 19.96
N THR A 99 -5.97 -5.19 19.45
CA THR A 99 -5.87 -6.64 19.58
C THR A 99 -5.70 -7.13 21.02
N ASN A 100 -4.99 -6.38 21.87
CA ASN A 100 -4.72 -6.75 23.25
C ASN A 100 -5.99 -6.78 24.09
N TRP A 101 -6.78 -5.70 24.07
CA TRP A 101 -8.01 -5.67 24.88
C TRP A 101 -9.07 -6.63 24.33
N ARG A 102 -9.10 -6.84 23.01
CA ARG A 102 -10.00 -7.80 22.34
C ARG A 102 -9.60 -9.26 22.56
N GLY A 103 -8.33 -9.55 22.83
CA GLY A 103 -7.84 -10.91 23.02
C GLY A 103 -8.01 -11.78 21.75
N ILE A 104 -7.92 -11.15 20.58
CA ILE A 104 -8.22 -11.78 19.28
C ILE A 104 -6.97 -12.30 18.55
N LEU A 105 -5.78 -12.02 19.06
CA LEU A 105 -4.55 -12.63 18.56
C LEU A 105 -4.39 -14.03 19.14
N THR A 106 -4.82 -15.01 18.36
CA THR A 106 -4.65 -16.44 18.58
C THR A 106 -3.56 -16.97 17.66
N LYS A 107 -3.20 -18.26 17.79
CA LYS A 107 -2.24 -18.91 16.87
C LYS A 107 -2.71 -18.87 15.41
N ASP A 108 -4.03 -18.88 15.19
CA ASP A 108 -4.63 -18.96 13.85
C ASP A 108 -4.93 -17.58 13.25
N SER A 109 -4.86 -16.51 14.06
CA SER A 109 -5.16 -15.14 13.61
C SER A 109 -4.23 -14.63 12.51
N MET A 110 -3.08 -15.30 12.31
CA MET A 110 -2.08 -14.99 11.30
C MET A 110 -1.90 -16.09 10.25
N SER A 111 -2.78 -17.09 10.19
CA SER A 111 -2.65 -18.22 9.25
C SER A 111 -2.44 -17.76 7.81
N GLU A 112 -3.28 -16.87 7.28
CA GLU A 112 -3.15 -16.33 5.92
C GLU A 112 -1.84 -15.56 5.69
N GLY A 113 -1.39 -14.77 6.68
CA GLY A 113 -0.13 -14.02 6.57
C GLY A 113 1.10 -14.95 6.64
N LEU A 114 1.02 -15.99 7.48
CA LEU A 114 2.03 -17.04 7.57
C LEU A 114 2.05 -17.91 6.32
N GLU A 115 0.90 -18.19 5.71
CA GLU A 115 0.83 -18.86 4.41
C GLU A 115 1.57 -18.08 3.33
N GLN A 116 1.35 -16.77 3.24
CA GLN A 116 2.12 -15.93 2.30
C GLN A 116 3.62 -15.93 2.61
N LEU A 117 4.03 -15.92 3.88
CA LEU A 117 5.45 -16.06 4.22
C LEU A 117 5.99 -17.44 3.82
N ASN A 118 5.21 -18.49 4.04
CA ASN A 118 5.59 -19.87 3.72
C ASN A 118 5.74 -20.07 2.21
N THR A 119 4.96 -19.38 1.36
CA THR A 119 5.12 -19.48 -0.10
C THR A 119 6.49 -18.96 -0.57
N TYR A 120 7.13 -18.05 0.17
CA TYR A 120 8.50 -17.61 -0.17
C TYR A 120 9.53 -18.73 0.01
N PHE A 121 9.25 -19.72 0.85
CA PHE A 121 10.17 -20.80 1.22
C PHE A 121 9.73 -22.18 0.73
N SER A 122 8.67 -22.28 -0.08
CA SER A 122 8.09 -23.56 -0.52
C SER A 122 9.13 -24.47 -1.19
N ASP A 123 10.05 -23.87 -1.95
CA ASP A 123 11.12 -24.56 -2.69
C ASP A 123 12.52 -24.29 -2.10
N GLY A 124 12.57 -24.00 -0.78
CA GLY A 124 13.81 -23.69 -0.06
C GLY A 124 14.18 -22.21 -0.13
N THR A 125 15.27 -21.89 -0.84
CA THR A 125 15.74 -20.50 -0.97
C THR A 125 14.77 -19.67 -1.82
N PRO A 126 14.25 -18.53 -1.32
CA PRO A 126 13.29 -17.71 -2.07
C PRO A 126 13.80 -17.32 -3.47
N PRO A 127 12.94 -17.33 -4.51
CA PRO A 127 13.33 -16.99 -5.87
C PRO A 127 14.03 -15.63 -5.99
N GLY A 128 13.57 -14.62 -5.26
CA GLY A 128 14.24 -13.31 -5.28
C GLY A 128 15.63 -13.30 -4.67
N VAL A 129 15.96 -14.21 -3.75
CA VAL A 129 17.32 -14.34 -3.22
C VAL A 129 18.25 -14.90 -4.30
N LYS A 130 17.81 -15.93 -5.04
CA LYS A 130 18.56 -16.51 -6.16
C LYS A 130 18.73 -15.51 -7.30
N MET A 131 17.63 -14.85 -7.70
CA MET A 131 17.61 -13.86 -8.79
C MET A 131 18.61 -12.72 -8.53
N PHE A 132 18.75 -12.27 -7.28
CA PHE A 132 19.65 -11.18 -6.90
C PHE A 132 20.85 -11.65 -6.08
N GLU A 133 21.33 -12.88 -6.32
CA GLU A 133 22.51 -13.39 -5.64
C GLU A 133 23.74 -12.52 -5.96
N GLY A 134 24.55 -12.21 -4.94
CA GLY A 134 25.73 -11.35 -5.07
C GLY A 134 25.44 -9.88 -5.36
N ARG A 135 24.18 -9.48 -5.49
CA ARG A 135 23.79 -8.07 -5.71
C ARG A 135 23.49 -7.37 -4.38
N ALA A 136 24.16 -6.25 -4.17
CA ALA A 136 23.83 -5.30 -3.12
C ALA A 136 22.45 -4.67 -3.38
N GLU A 137 21.95 -3.90 -2.41
CA GLU A 137 20.76 -3.09 -2.61
C GLU A 137 20.98 -2.04 -3.70
N VAL A 138 19.88 -1.52 -4.26
CA VAL A 138 19.89 -0.49 -5.29
C VAL A 138 20.61 0.76 -4.79
N GLU A 139 21.57 1.26 -5.56
CA GLU A 139 22.23 2.54 -5.29
C GLU A 139 21.63 3.63 -6.21
N GLY A 140 20.79 4.51 -5.66
CA GLY A 140 20.25 5.67 -6.38
C GLY A 140 18.77 5.55 -6.77
N ASP A 141 18.32 6.43 -7.67
CA ASP A 141 16.92 6.53 -8.13
C ASP A 141 16.65 5.57 -9.30
N TRP A 142 16.84 4.26 -9.07
CA TRP A 142 16.55 3.23 -10.08
C TRP A 142 15.09 2.79 -10.03
N LEU A 143 14.63 2.17 -11.11
CA LEU A 143 13.33 1.50 -11.18
C LEU A 143 13.52 0.02 -11.49
N VAL A 144 12.68 -0.83 -10.91
CA VAL A 144 12.74 -2.28 -11.10
C VAL A 144 11.39 -2.79 -11.59
N LYS A 145 11.36 -3.50 -12.72
CA LYS A 145 10.17 -4.18 -13.23
C LYS A 145 10.33 -5.68 -13.09
N PHE A 146 9.45 -6.32 -12.32
CA PHE A 146 9.36 -7.77 -12.21
C PHE A 146 8.35 -8.31 -13.23
N SER A 147 8.71 -9.32 -14.02
CA SER A 147 7.80 -9.98 -14.97
C SER A 147 8.37 -11.32 -15.44
N LYS A 148 7.68 -11.97 -16.40
CA LYS A 148 8.21 -13.13 -17.12
C LYS A 148 9.36 -12.71 -18.05
N SER A 149 10.37 -13.57 -18.19
CA SER A 149 11.60 -13.38 -18.97
C SER A 149 11.33 -12.90 -20.38
N LYS A 150 10.43 -13.56 -21.10
CA LYS A 150 10.03 -13.14 -22.46
C LYS A 150 9.58 -11.68 -22.57
N TYR A 151 8.94 -11.13 -21.53
CA TYR A 151 8.49 -9.74 -21.52
C TYR A 151 9.61 -8.79 -21.11
N ILE A 152 10.50 -9.23 -20.23
CA ILE A 152 11.69 -8.47 -19.84
C ILE A 152 12.70 -8.40 -20.98
N GLU A 153 12.90 -9.49 -21.73
CA GLU A 153 13.75 -9.55 -22.92
C GLU A 153 13.25 -8.61 -24.02
N ASP A 154 11.94 -8.63 -24.32
CA ASP A 154 11.32 -7.72 -25.30
C ASP A 154 11.45 -6.25 -24.86
N ALA A 155 11.26 -5.98 -23.56
CA ALA A 155 11.49 -4.65 -22.98
C ALA A 155 12.96 -4.23 -23.07
N PHE A 156 13.90 -5.13 -22.79
CA PHE A 156 15.34 -4.82 -22.74
C PHE A 156 15.91 -4.53 -24.14
N HIS A 157 15.66 -5.43 -25.10
CA HIS A 157 16.25 -5.32 -26.44
C HIS A 157 15.51 -4.35 -27.35
N HIS A 158 14.19 -4.22 -27.20
CA HIS A 158 13.35 -3.44 -28.12
C HIS A 158 12.65 -2.25 -27.44
N GLY A 159 12.70 -2.14 -26.12
CA GLY A 159 11.93 -1.14 -25.40
C GLY A 159 10.44 -1.37 -25.52
N ARG A 160 10.00 -2.60 -25.79
CA ARG A 160 8.60 -2.91 -26.03
C ARG A 160 7.88 -3.18 -24.72
N LEU A 161 6.97 -2.28 -24.34
CA LEU A 161 6.25 -2.34 -23.07
C LEU A 161 4.75 -2.43 -23.30
N ARG A 162 4.10 -3.38 -22.63
CA ARG A 162 2.64 -3.43 -22.56
C ARG A 162 2.14 -2.44 -21.52
N ILE A 163 1.23 -1.59 -21.93
CA ILE A 163 0.58 -0.57 -21.11
C ILE A 163 -0.89 -0.97 -20.99
N SER A 164 -1.37 -1.12 -19.76
CA SER A 164 -2.69 -1.69 -19.48
C SER A 164 -3.58 -0.65 -18.81
N PRO A 165 -4.91 -0.70 -19.04
CA PRO A 165 -5.83 0.17 -18.32
C PRO A 165 -5.91 -0.23 -16.84
N ALA A 166 -6.14 0.74 -15.97
CA ALA A 166 -6.28 0.56 -14.54
C ALA A 166 -7.38 -0.46 -14.21
N SER A 167 -8.49 -0.44 -14.96
CA SER A 167 -9.60 -1.38 -14.79
C SER A 167 -9.24 -2.86 -15.04
N GLU A 168 -8.16 -3.17 -15.75
CA GLU A 168 -7.72 -4.55 -16.00
C GLU A 168 -7.21 -5.22 -14.72
N TYR A 169 -6.54 -4.46 -13.85
CA TYR A 169 -5.97 -4.96 -12.59
C TYR A 169 -7.04 -5.43 -11.60
N ALA A 170 -8.26 -4.87 -11.68
CA ALA A 170 -9.39 -5.29 -10.87
C ALA A 170 -10.04 -6.61 -11.37
N LYS A 171 -9.96 -6.89 -12.68
CA LYS A 171 -10.74 -7.94 -13.36
C LYS A 171 -10.03 -9.29 -13.47
N GLY A 172 -8.70 -9.34 -13.41
CA GLY A 172 -7.97 -10.43 -14.07
C GLY A 172 -6.90 -11.20 -13.29
N SER A 173 -6.58 -10.86 -12.04
CA SER A 173 -5.48 -11.55 -11.33
C SER A 173 -5.92 -12.42 -10.17
N HIS A 174 -5.46 -13.67 -10.16
CA HIS A 174 -5.50 -14.56 -8.99
C HIS A 174 -4.46 -14.16 -7.93
N LEU A 175 -3.47 -13.32 -8.29
CA LEU A 175 -2.42 -12.88 -7.39
C LEU A 175 -2.90 -11.69 -6.57
N ARG A 176 -2.95 -11.87 -5.24
CA ARG A 176 -3.32 -10.80 -4.29
C ARG A 176 -2.49 -9.54 -4.49
N ALA A 177 -1.20 -9.66 -4.80
CA ALA A 177 -0.29 -8.54 -5.03
C ALA A 177 -0.62 -7.68 -6.28
N VAL A 178 -1.40 -8.23 -7.22
CA VAL A 178 -1.79 -7.59 -8.49
C VAL A 178 -3.25 -7.15 -8.48
N LYS A 179 -4.13 -7.85 -7.74
CA LYS A 179 -5.55 -7.55 -7.66
C LYS A 179 -5.76 -6.28 -6.83
N ASP A 180 -5.87 -5.15 -7.52
CA ASP A 180 -6.12 -3.85 -6.92
C ASP A 180 -7.35 -3.19 -7.56
N LEU A 181 -8.13 -2.47 -6.76
CA LEU A 181 -9.26 -1.68 -7.21
C LEU A 181 -8.74 -0.35 -7.74
N GLU A 182 -8.00 -0.36 -8.85
CA GLU A 182 -7.29 0.82 -9.35
C GLU A 182 -8.20 1.99 -9.75
N THR A 183 -9.51 1.79 -9.93
CA THR A 183 -10.48 2.87 -10.24
C THR A 183 -11.44 3.19 -9.10
N ALA A 184 -11.36 2.50 -7.97
CA ALA A 184 -12.21 2.72 -6.80
C ALA A 184 -11.39 2.71 -5.51
N ARG A 185 -11.49 3.75 -4.70
CA ARG A 185 -10.74 3.86 -3.44
C ARG A 185 -11.69 3.90 -2.26
N PRO A 186 -11.76 2.84 -1.43
CA PRO A 186 -12.56 2.84 -0.21
C PRO A 186 -11.86 3.64 0.91
N TYR A 187 -12.60 4.53 1.55
CA TYR A 187 -12.20 5.28 2.73
C TYR A 187 -13.22 5.11 3.84
N LYS A 188 -12.77 5.37 5.07
CA LYS A 188 -13.59 5.31 6.28
C LYS A 188 -13.46 6.62 7.02
N LEU A 189 -14.43 7.51 6.81
CA LEU A 189 -14.52 8.76 7.56
C LEU A 189 -14.83 8.44 9.03
N ARG A 190 -13.99 8.92 9.94
CA ARG A 190 -14.16 8.71 11.38
C ARG A 190 -15.41 9.45 11.85
N ALA A 191 -16.34 8.71 12.44
CA ALA A 191 -17.55 9.22 13.08
C ALA A 191 -17.70 8.65 14.49
N PHE A 192 -16.58 8.34 15.14
CA PHE A 192 -16.57 7.73 16.47
C PHE A 192 -17.21 8.66 17.51
N ALA A 193 -16.88 9.95 17.51
CA ALA A 193 -17.42 10.89 18.48
C ALA A 193 -18.94 11.08 18.32
N GLU A 194 -19.42 11.09 17.08
CA GLU A 194 -20.83 11.14 16.70
C GLU A 194 -21.55 9.87 17.18
N ALA A 195 -20.97 8.69 16.89
CA ALA A 195 -21.49 7.41 17.36
C ALA A 195 -21.60 7.36 18.90
N MET A 196 -20.61 7.90 19.61
CA MET A 196 -20.60 7.99 21.07
C MET A 196 -21.71 8.90 21.63
N ARG A 197 -22.15 9.91 20.86
CA ARG A 197 -23.30 10.77 21.21
C ARG A 197 -24.65 10.13 20.87
N GLY A 198 -24.65 8.90 20.33
CA GLY A 198 -25.85 8.20 19.89
C GLY A 198 -26.33 8.61 18.50
N GLU A 199 -25.54 9.39 17.75
CA GLU A 199 -25.86 9.76 16.38
C GLU A 199 -25.75 8.51 15.48
N THR A 200 -26.65 8.41 14.50
CA THR A 200 -26.70 7.30 13.53
C THR A 200 -26.30 7.72 12.12
N SER A 201 -26.05 9.01 11.90
CA SER A 201 -25.66 9.56 10.60
C SER A 201 -24.88 10.86 10.76
N VAL A 202 -24.06 11.20 9.78
CA VAL A 202 -23.38 12.50 9.68
C VAL A 202 -23.80 13.21 8.41
N LYS A 203 -23.73 14.55 8.42
CA LYS A 203 -23.84 15.35 7.20
C LYS A 203 -22.46 15.55 6.59
N PHE A 204 -22.25 15.02 5.39
CA PHE A 204 -21.00 15.17 4.63
C PHE A 204 -21.32 15.63 3.21
N GLN A 205 -20.70 16.74 2.79
CA GLN A 205 -20.94 17.36 1.47
C GLN A 205 -22.42 17.54 1.10
N GLY A 206 -23.27 17.88 2.09
CA GLY A 206 -24.72 18.07 1.87
C GLY A 206 -25.55 16.79 1.87
N HIS A 207 -24.92 15.62 1.94
CA HIS A 207 -25.58 14.32 2.06
C HIS A 207 -25.61 13.83 3.50
N THR A 208 -26.68 13.14 3.89
CA THR A 208 -26.76 12.41 5.16
C THR A 208 -26.28 10.99 4.93
N LEU A 209 -25.16 10.62 5.56
CA LEU A 209 -24.55 9.29 5.41
C LEU A 209 -24.65 8.51 6.72
N PRO A 210 -24.96 7.20 6.68
CA PRO A 210 -25.10 6.39 7.88
C PRO A 210 -23.76 6.17 8.58
N ILE A 211 -23.78 6.16 9.91
CA ILE A 211 -22.64 5.75 10.73
C ILE A 211 -22.75 4.26 11.02
N GLU A 212 -21.73 3.51 10.61
CA GLU A 212 -21.60 2.08 10.86
C GLU A 212 -20.30 1.81 11.60
N LYS A 213 -20.38 1.15 12.76
CA LYS A 213 -19.19 0.77 13.55
C LYS A 213 -18.24 1.95 13.84
N GLY A 214 -18.80 3.16 14.03
CA GLY A 214 -18.03 4.38 14.32
C GLY A 214 -17.37 5.03 13.09
N THR A 215 -17.71 4.59 11.89
CA THR A 215 -17.20 5.14 10.62
C THR A 215 -18.32 5.37 9.61
N VAL A 216 -18.02 6.15 8.58
CA VAL A 216 -18.85 6.32 7.40
C VAL A 216 -18.02 5.86 6.21
N ASP A 217 -18.52 4.87 5.49
CA ASP A 217 -17.84 4.32 4.33
C ASP A 217 -18.03 5.27 3.15
N LEU A 218 -16.92 5.64 2.53
CA LEU A 218 -16.85 6.51 1.36
C LEU A 218 -16.11 5.74 0.27
N GLU A 219 -16.54 5.92 -0.97
CA GLU A 219 -15.83 5.37 -2.12
C GLU A 219 -15.54 6.50 -3.10
N PHE A 220 -14.26 6.66 -3.45
CA PHE A 220 -13.84 7.60 -4.48
C PHE A 220 -13.68 6.85 -5.81
N MET A 221 -14.52 7.22 -6.77
CA MET A 221 -14.50 6.63 -8.11
C MET A 221 -13.66 7.50 -9.05
N MET A 222 -12.80 6.85 -9.82
CA MET A 222 -11.97 7.47 -10.85
C MET A 222 -12.39 7.00 -12.24
N ASP A 223 -12.25 7.89 -13.21
CA ASP A 223 -12.26 7.48 -14.61
C ASP A 223 -11.08 6.54 -14.89
N ASP A 224 -11.21 5.65 -15.87
CA ASP A 224 -10.15 4.73 -16.24
C ASP A 224 -8.96 5.48 -16.87
N TYR A 225 -7.76 4.92 -16.69
CA TYR A 225 -6.50 5.51 -17.16
C TYR A 225 -5.51 4.40 -17.50
N PHE A 226 -4.48 4.72 -18.27
CA PHE A 226 -3.41 3.76 -18.52
C PHE A 226 -2.33 3.85 -17.47
N LEU A 227 -1.82 2.69 -17.08
CA LEU A 227 -0.89 2.55 -15.98
C LEU A 227 0.29 1.65 -16.39
N PHE A 228 1.49 2.11 -16.05
CA PHE A 228 2.71 1.31 -16.05
C PHE A 228 3.41 1.47 -14.71
N CYS A 229 3.64 0.35 -14.02
CA CYS A 229 4.21 0.34 -12.68
C CYS A 229 5.58 -0.35 -12.63
N THR A 230 6.46 0.21 -11.81
CA THR A 230 7.75 -0.34 -11.39
C THR A 230 7.88 -0.25 -9.87
N CYS A 231 8.87 -0.91 -9.29
CA CYS A 231 9.28 -0.72 -7.90
C CYS A 231 10.49 0.22 -7.85
N THR A 232 10.70 0.94 -6.75
CA THR A 232 11.91 1.78 -6.56
C THR A 232 13.11 0.97 -6.06
N ASP A 233 12.88 -0.25 -5.56
CA ASP A 233 13.90 -1.04 -4.87
C ASP A 233 13.94 -2.49 -5.39
N ILE A 234 15.10 -3.13 -5.26
CA ILE A 234 15.24 -4.58 -5.42
C ILE A 234 14.66 -5.24 -4.17
N SER A 235 13.44 -5.76 -4.30
CA SER A 235 12.77 -6.49 -3.24
C SER A 235 12.74 -8.00 -3.56
N ARG A 236 13.21 -8.81 -2.60
CA ARG A 236 13.40 -10.26 -2.76
C ARG A 236 12.11 -11.07 -2.61
N ARG A 237 11.02 -10.44 -2.19
CA ARG A 237 9.66 -11.00 -2.18
C ARG A 237 8.94 -10.84 -3.52
N MET A 238 9.27 -9.81 -4.31
CA MET A 238 8.53 -9.46 -5.53
C MET A 238 8.52 -10.58 -6.56
N PRO A 239 9.61 -11.36 -6.77
CA PRO A 239 9.56 -12.48 -7.70
C PRO A 239 8.50 -13.53 -7.35
N THR A 240 8.29 -13.84 -6.07
CA THR A 240 7.20 -14.74 -5.66
C THR A 240 5.84 -14.06 -5.79
N ASP A 241 5.69 -12.83 -5.31
CA ASP A 241 4.41 -12.10 -5.31
C ASP A 241 3.85 -11.83 -6.72
N PHE A 242 4.73 -11.63 -7.70
CA PHE A 242 4.38 -11.37 -9.10
C PHE A 242 4.58 -12.59 -10.02
N GLU A 243 4.94 -13.75 -9.46
CA GLU A 243 5.36 -14.94 -10.21
C GLU A 243 6.39 -14.61 -11.32
N ALA A 244 7.33 -13.71 -11.03
CA ALA A 244 8.33 -13.25 -11.98
C ALA A 244 9.57 -14.15 -11.96
N ASP A 245 10.05 -14.51 -13.15
CA ASP A 245 11.32 -15.20 -13.37
C ASP A 245 12.40 -14.27 -13.95
N ALA A 246 12.09 -12.99 -14.12
CA ALA A 246 13.02 -11.97 -14.56
C ALA A 246 12.71 -10.58 -13.97
N ALA A 247 13.74 -9.74 -13.95
CA ALA A 247 13.64 -8.33 -13.60
C ALA A 247 14.40 -7.43 -14.60
N LEU A 248 13.78 -6.31 -14.98
CA LEU A 248 14.45 -5.20 -15.64
C LEU A 248 14.82 -4.15 -14.59
N ILE A 249 16.11 -3.87 -14.43
CA ILE A 249 16.59 -2.82 -13.54
C ILE A 249 16.99 -1.62 -14.42
N ILE A 250 16.23 -0.54 -14.31
CA ILE A 250 16.43 0.72 -15.05
C ILE A 250 17.30 1.62 -14.18
N LYS A 251 18.55 1.82 -14.60
CA LYS A 251 19.57 2.58 -13.86
C LYS A 251 19.53 4.08 -14.15
N ASP A 252 19.09 4.46 -15.34
CA ASP A 252 18.82 5.87 -15.71
C ASP A 252 17.30 6.08 -15.86
N LYS A 253 16.66 6.38 -14.73
CA LYS A 253 15.24 6.69 -14.67
C LYS A 253 14.86 7.88 -15.54
N MET A 254 15.68 8.92 -15.59
CA MET A 254 15.35 10.12 -16.37
C MET A 254 15.27 9.81 -17.86
N ALA A 255 16.26 9.09 -18.40
CA ALA A 255 16.25 8.67 -19.80
C ALA A 255 15.06 7.75 -20.11
N PHE A 256 14.76 6.80 -19.23
CA PHE A 256 13.62 5.90 -19.39
C PHE A 256 12.28 6.66 -19.42
N ILE A 257 12.05 7.55 -18.46
CA ILE A 257 10.82 8.34 -18.36
C ILE A 257 10.67 9.29 -19.56
N ASP A 258 11.77 9.87 -20.05
CA ASP A 258 11.74 10.70 -21.25
C ASP A 258 11.36 9.90 -22.52
N ARG A 259 11.92 8.70 -22.70
CA ARG A 259 11.55 7.80 -23.81
C ARG A 259 10.09 7.39 -23.72
N LEU A 260 9.63 6.98 -22.54
CA LEU A 260 8.24 6.58 -22.31
C LEU A 260 7.26 7.73 -22.55
N ARG A 261 7.56 8.93 -22.04
CA ARG A 261 6.75 10.14 -22.26
C ARG A 261 6.64 10.47 -23.75
N LYS A 262 7.74 10.37 -24.50
CA LYS A 262 7.74 10.59 -25.96
C LYS A 262 6.89 9.55 -26.68
N ALA A 263 7.02 8.28 -26.35
CA ALA A 263 6.22 7.20 -26.94
C ALA A 263 4.71 7.39 -26.67
N PHE A 264 4.35 7.79 -25.45
CA PHE A 264 2.97 8.13 -25.11
C PHE A 264 2.45 9.37 -25.84
N ALA A 265 3.24 10.44 -25.93
CA ALA A 265 2.83 11.64 -26.64
C ALA A 265 2.57 11.39 -28.14
N GLN A 266 3.26 10.42 -28.75
CA GLN A 266 3.04 10.03 -30.13
C GLN A 266 1.70 9.29 -30.33
N GLN A 267 1.35 8.38 -29.42
CA GLN A 267 0.12 7.57 -29.54
C GLN A 267 -1.12 8.29 -28.98
N TYR A 268 -0.96 9.07 -27.91
CA TYR A 268 -2.04 9.76 -27.19
C TYR A 268 -1.67 11.24 -26.94
N PRO A 269 -1.57 12.08 -28.00
CA PRO A 269 -1.10 13.46 -27.89
C PRO A 269 -1.97 14.37 -27.03
N HIS A 270 -3.24 14.00 -26.81
CA HIS A 270 -4.20 14.79 -26.03
C HIS A 270 -4.30 14.34 -24.57
N TRP A 271 -3.63 13.25 -24.21
CA TRP A 271 -3.65 12.75 -22.84
C TRP A 271 -2.57 13.44 -22.00
N GLN A 272 -2.70 13.33 -20.69
CA GLN A 272 -1.75 13.86 -19.73
C GLN A 272 -0.87 12.73 -19.21
N PHE A 273 0.43 12.85 -19.43
CA PHE A 273 1.42 11.99 -18.79
C PHE A 273 1.73 12.51 -17.38
N LEU A 274 1.67 11.63 -16.40
CA LEU A 274 2.03 11.88 -15.01
C LEU A 274 3.01 10.78 -14.57
N GLU A 275 3.92 11.13 -13.66
CA GLU A 275 4.90 10.19 -13.10
C GLU A 275 5.12 10.52 -11.62
N GLY A 276 5.34 9.49 -10.81
CA GLY A 276 5.55 9.67 -9.39
C GLY A 276 5.55 8.38 -8.58
N ASN A 277 6.04 8.50 -7.36
CA ASN A 277 5.96 7.44 -6.36
C ASN A 277 4.53 7.31 -5.83
N VAL A 278 4.15 6.08 -5.50
CA VAL A 278 2.84 5.80 -4.92
C VAL A 278 2.78 6.26 -3.46
N TYR A 279 1.72 6.99 -3.14
CA TYR A 279 1.30 7.24 -1.78
C TYR A 279 0.40 6.11 -1.28
N TYR A 280 0.85 5.42 -0.25
CA TYR A 280 0.09 4.33 0.34
C TYR A 280 -0.89 4.88 1.37
N TYR A 281 -2.18 4.92 1.06
CA TYR A 281 -3.19 5.52 1.92
C TYR A 281 -3.74 4.52 2.93
N ASP A 282 -3.99 5.02 4.14
CA ASP A 282 -4.72 4.31 5.16
C ASP A 282 -6.19 4.74 5.10
N PRO A 283 -7.15 3.82 4.93
CA PRO A 283 -8.55 4.18 4.74
C PRO A 283 -9.14 5.06 5.83
N PHE A 284 -8.62 5.00 7.06
CA PHE A 284 -9.14 5.74 8.21
C PHE A 284 -8.43 7.08 8.46
N ASN A 285 -7.20 7.24 7.98
CA ASN A 285 -6.36 8.40 8.28
C ASN A 285 -6.24 9.36 7.09
N ASP A 286 -6.28 8.84 5.86
CA ASP A 286 -5.85 9.59 4.68
C ASP A 286 -7.02 9.81 3.73
N ILE A 287 -7.93 10.71 4.13
CA ILE A 287 -9.01 11.16 3.25
C ILE A 287 -8.40 12.05 2.15
N PRO A 288 -8.65 11.74 0.87
CA PRO A 288 -7.99 12.42 -0.24
C PRO A 288 -8.41 13.89 -0.30
N LYS A 289 -7.42 14.76 -0.57
CA LYS A 289 -7.62 16.21 -0.74
C LYS A 289 -7.16 16.70 -2.11
N ASP A 290 -6.41 15.87 -2.82
CA ASP A 290 -5.80 16.14 -4.11
C ASP A 290 -6.44 15.29 -5.21
N MET A 291 -6.25 15.74 -6.46
CA MET A 291 -6.83 15.11 -7.63
C MET A 291 -6.04 13.92 -8.18
N ASN A 292 -4.80 13.70 -7.73
CA ASN A 292 -3.89 12.71 -8.33
C ASN A 292 -3.99 11.33 -7.65
N GLN A 293 -5.22 10.84 -7.50
CA GLN A 293 -5.53 9.57 -6.84
C GLN A 293 -5.03 8.34 -7.61
N GLU A 294 -4.56 8.52 -8.85
CA GLU A 294 -3.90 7.46 -9.64
C GLU A 294 -2.56 7.04 -9.01
N PHE A 295 -1.98 7.88 -8.14
CA PHE A 295 -0.80 7.58 -7.35
C PHE A 295 -1.11 7.10 -5.93
N TRP A 296 -2.38 6.84 -5.62
CA TRP A 296 -2.78 6.37 -4.30
C TRP A 296 -3.05 4.88 -4.35
N LYS A 297 -2.47 4.12 -3.42
CA LYS A 297 -2.67 2.67 -3.30
C LYS A 297 -2.97 2.29 -1.86
N HIS A 298 -3.76 1.24 -1.65
CA HIS A 298 -4.09 0.81 -0.29
C HIS A 298 -2.83 0.44 0.48
N ILE A 299 -2.76 0.81 1.77
CA ILE A 299 -1.57 0.60 2.61
C ILE A 299 -1.13 -0.85 2.70
N SER A 300 -2.03 -1.82 2.51
CA SER A 300 -1.70 -3.26 2.44
C SER A 300 -0.61 -3.61 1.43
N PHE A 301 -0.36 -2.74 0.45
CA PHE A 301 0.65 -2.92 -0.60
C PHE A 301 1.90 -2.05 -0.40
N SER A 302 2.08 -1.39 0.74
CA SER A 302 3.17 -0.42 0.94
C SER A 302 4.57 -1.00 0.80
N TYR A 303 4.70 -2.30 1.07
CA TYR A 303 5.94 -3.04 0.85
C TYR A 303 6.40 -3.11 -0.62
N GLN A 304 5.52 -2.84 -1.60
CA GLN A 304 5.86 -2.90 -3.02
C GLN A 304 6.71 -1.70 -3.49
N LYS A 305 6.69 -0.59 -2.75
CA LYS A 305 7.42 0.66 -3.05
C LYS A 305 7.28 1.07 -4.53
N GLU A 306 6.03 1.21 -4.94
CA GLU A 306 5.64 1.34 -6.33
C GLU A 306 5.89 2.76 -6.84
N HIS A 307 6.33 2.82 -8.09
CA HIS A 307 6.46 3.99 -8.92
C HIS A 307 5.57 3.82 -10.14
N ARG A 308 4.81 4.87 -10.48
CA ARG A 308 3.81 4.83 -11.55
C ARG A 308 4.15 5.82 -12.65
N CYS A 309 3.93 5.37 -13.88
CA CYS A 309 3.75 6.20 -15.05
C CYS A 309 2.28 6.10 -15.46
N VAL A 310 1.57 7.21 -15.41
CA VAL A 310 0.13 7.29 -15.66
C VAL A 310 -0.12 8.10 -16.91
N LEU A 311 -1.01 7.61 -17.77
CA LEU A 311 -1.56 8.38 -18.87
C LEU A 311 -3.06 8.56 -18.60
N ARG A 312 -3.42 9.79 -18.24
CA ARG A 312 -4.79 10.18 -17.86
C ARG A 312 -5.45 10.99 -18.97
N PRO A 313 -6.72 10.75 -19.30
CA PRO A 313 -7.38 11.56 -20.29
C PRO A 313 -7.67 12.97 -19.75
N LYS A 314 -7.51 14.00 -20.58
CA LYS A 314 -7.79 15.41 -20.18
C LYS A 314 -9.29 15.75 -20.20
N ARG A 315 -10.09 14.89 -20.80
CA ARG A 315 -11.55 14.97 -20.89
C ARG A 315 -12.07 13.57 -20.65
N LYS A 316 -13.32 13.45 -20.20
CA LYS A 316 -13.92 12.13 -20.02
C LYS A 316 -13.94 11.38 -21.35
N GLU A 317 -13.34 10.20 -21.38
CA GLU A 317 -13.33 9.33 -22.56
C GLU A 317 -14.63 8.51 -22.61
N GLU A 318 -15.10 8.25 -23.83
CA GLU A 318 -16.25 7.38 -24.08
C GLU A 318 -15.75 6.00 -24.54
N GLY A 319 -16.02 4.96 -23.77
CA GLY A 319 -15.69 3.57 -24.11
C GLY A 319 -14.72 2.90 -23.14
N GLU A 320 -14.52 1.59 -23.33
CA GLU A 320 -13.55 0.81 -22.54
C GLU A 320 -12.14 0.95 -23.13
N LEU A 321 -11.17 1.24 -22.26
CA LEU A 321 -9.77 1.29 -22.64
C LEU A 321 -9.22 -0.11 -22.91
N GLN A 322 -8.35 -0.24 -23.91
CA GLN A 322 -7.68 -1.50 -24.24
C GLN A 322 -6.18 -1.37 -24.09
N ALA A 323 -5.54 -2.43 -23.57
CA ALA A 323 -4.09 -2.48 -23.45
C ALA A 323 -3.42 -2.33 -24.82
N PHE A 324 -2.29 -1.64 -24.84
CA PHE A 324 -1.50 -1.39 -26.05
C PHE A 324 0.00 -1.54 -25.77
N PHE A 325 0.80 -1.49 -26.83
CA PHE A 325 2.25 -1.54 -26.72
C PHE A 325 2.88 -0.21 -27.13
N VAL A 326 3.91 0.18 -26.41
CA VAL A 326 4.83 1.26 -26.78
C VAL A 326 6.20 0.69 -27.10
N GLU A 327 6.94 1.38 -27.96
CA GLU A 327 8.33 1.04 -28.31
C GLU A 327 9.23 2.23 -27.95
N LEU A 328 10.16 1.99 -27.03
CA LEU A 328 11.08 3.01 -26.52
C LEU A 328 12.45 2.97 -27.23
N GLY A 329 12.67 1.96 -28.09
CA GLY A 329 13.98 1.55 -28.54
C GLY A 329 14.72 0.75 -27.47
N SER A 330 15.85 0.12 -27.84
CA SER A 330 16.66 -0.68 -26.92
C SER A 330 16.93 0.09 -25.62
N LEU A 331 16.81 -0.61 -24.49
CA LEU A 331 17.07 -0.09 -23.15
C LEU A 331 18.43 -0.54 -22.61
N GLU A 332 19.23 -1.24 -23.42
CA GLU A 332 20.55 -1.78 -23.02
C GLU A 332 21.51 -0.72 -22.48
N ASP A 333 21.37 0.52 -22.94
CA ASP A 333 22.21 1.65 -22.53
C ASP A 333 21.84 2.24 -21.17
N ILE A 334 20.62 1.98 -20.69
CA ILE A 334 20.07 2.58 -19.46
C ILE A 334 19.58 1.55 -18.43
N SER A 335 19.65 0.26 -18.75
CA SER A 335 19.09 -0.79 -17.91
C SER A 335 19.95 -2.06 -17.94
N GLU A 336 19.63 -2.99 -17.04
CA GLU A 336 20.13 -4.34 -17.06
C GLU A 336 18.98 -5.33 -16.88
N MET A 337 19.13 -6.51 -17.48
CA MET A 337 18.22 -7.62 -17.26
C MET A 337 18.83 -8.60 -16.25
N VAL A 338 18.00 -9.10 -15.35
CA VAL A 338 18.34 -10.15 -14.38
C VAL A 338 17.36 -11.30 -14.56
N LEU A 339 17.88 -12.52 -14.70
CA LEU A 339 17.09 -13.73 -14.87
C LEU A 339 17.21 -14.60 -13.64
N HIS A 340 16.13 -15.26 -13.27
CA HIS A 340 16.16 -16.36 -12.31
C HIS A 340 16.56 -17.65 -13.04
N SER A 341 17.81 -18.07 -12.83
CA SER A 341 18.39 -19.30 -13.39
C SER A 341 17.83 -20.56 -12.76
#